data_AF-A0A949DTY1-F1
#
_entry.id   AF-A0A949DTY1-F1
#
_cell.length_a   1.000
_cell.length_b   1.000
_cell.length_c   1.000
_cell.angle_alpha   90.00
_cell.angle_beta   90.00
_cell.angle_gamma   90.00
#
_symmetry.space_group_name_H-M   'P 1'
#
loop_
_entity.id
_entity.type
_entity.pdbx_description
1 polymer ?
#
loop_
_entity_poly.entity_id
_entity_poly.type
_entity_poly.pdbx_seq_one_letter_code
_entity_poly.pdbx_strand_id
1 'polypeptide(L)' 'MVKSDLTYEQLERRRRNVRWIVLSIAVLLTVAGCAVLAVPPETSMDRAIPRAFVGMALLVAGFFVALLSRLVP' A
#
# COMPACT_ATOMS: atom_id res chain seq x y z
N MET A 1 31.16 -9.59 -22.93
CA MET A 1 30.42 -8.43 -22.40
C MET A 1 28.90 -8.62 -22.34
N VAL A 2 28.30 -9.48 -23.17
CA VAL A 2 26.83 -9.70 -23.27
C VAL A 2 26.13 -10.30 -22.02
N LYS A 3 26.86 -11.01 -21.15
CA LYS A 3 26.26 -11.75 -20.02
C LYS A 3 25.81 -10.84 -18.86
N SER A 4 26.45 -9.69 -18.70
CA SER A 4 26.07 -8.69 -17.70
C SER A 4 24.75 -8.00 -18.09
N ASP A 5 24.58 -7.65 -19.36
CA ASP A 5 23.41 -6.89 -19.83
C ASP A 5 22.10 -7.66 -19.65
N LEU A 6 22.13 -8.97 -19.91
CA LEU A 6 20.99 -9.87 -19.68
C LEU A 6 20.60 -9.97 -18.20
N THR A 7 21.57 -9.83 -17.29
CA THR A 7 21.36 -9.90 -15.84
C THR A 7 20.81 -8.57 -15.30
N TYR A 8 21.26 -7.44 -15.85
CA TYR A 8 20.73 -6.11 -15.52
C TYR A 8 19.28 -5.93 -15.97
N GLU A 9 18.93 -6.33 -17.19
CA GLU A 9 17.55 -6.31 -17.71
C GLU A 9 16.58 -7.14 -16.84
N GLN A 10 17.04 -8.32 -16.37
CA GLN A 10 16.26 -9.17 -15.46
C GLN A 10 16.04 -8.52 -14.09
N LEU A 11 17.07 -7.85 -13.54
CA LEU A 11 17.00 -7.12 -12.28
C LEU A 11 16.07 -5.90 -12.38
N GLU A 12 16.12 -5.15 -13.48
CA GLU A 12 15.23 -4.01 -13.72
C GLU A 12 13.77 -4.44 -13.87
N ARG A 13 13.49 -5.53 -14.60
CA ARG A 13 12.13 -6.08 -14.69
C ARG A 13 11.60 -6.56 -13.35
N ARG A 14 12.44 -7.22 -12.53
CA ARG A 14 12.07 -7.61 -11.16
C ARG A 14 11.80 -6.38 -10.29
N ARG A 15 12.64 -5.35 -10.33
CA ARG A 15 12.41 -4.08 -9.61
C ARG A 15 11.09 -3.44 -9.99
N ARG A 16 10.80 -3.36 -11.29
CA ARG A 16 9.54 -2.81 -11.80
C ARG A 16 8.34 -3.61 -11.30
N ASN A 17 8.40 -4.94 -11.36
CA ASN A 17 7.33 -5.80 -10.86
C ASN A 17 7.14 -5.68 -9.35
N VAL A 18 8.23 -5.66 -8.57
CA VAL A 18 8.16 -5.45 -7.11
C VAL A 18 7.54 -4.10 -6.80
N ARG A 19 7.91 -3.04 -7.50
CA ARG A 19 7.31 -1.71 -7.33
C ARG A 19 5.81 -1.71 -7.62
N TRP A 20 5.37 -2.38 -8.69
CA TRP A 20 3.94 -2.54 -8.99
C TRP A 20 3.19 -3.35 -7.92
N ILE A 21 3.80 -4.41 -7.39
CA ILE A 21 3.22 -5.20 -6.29
C ILE A 21 3.07 -4.33 -5.04
N VAL A 22 4.10 -3.58 -4.66
CA VAL A 22 4.09 -2.68 -3.48
C VAL A 22 3.03 -1.60 -3.65
N LEU A 23 2.92 -1.00 -4.85
CA LEU A 23 1.87 -0.03 -5.15
C LEU A 23 0.47 -0.64 -5.08
N SER A 24 0.30 -1.87 -5.57
CA SER A 24 -0.98 -2.58 -5.49
C SER A 24 -1.39 -2.84 -4.03
N ILE A 25 -0.44 -3.23 -3.19
CA ILE A 25 -0.66 -3.42 -1.74
C ILE A 25 -1.03 -2.09 -1.08
N ALA A 26 -0.34 -1.00 -1.42
CA ALA A 26 -0.66 0.33 -0.90
C ALA A 26 -2.09 0.75 -1.26
N VAL A 27 -2.51 0.55 -2.52
CA VAL A 27 -3.87 0.85 -2.97
C VAL A 27 -4.90 0.00 -2.22
N LEU A 28 -4.64 -1.30 -2.04
CA LEU A 28 -5.53 -2.19 -1.29
C LEU A 28 -5.69 -1.74 0.17
N LEU A 29 -4.59 -1.36 0.83
CA LEU A 29 -4.61 -0.79 2.19
C LEU A 29 -5.42 0.50 2.25
N THR A 30 -5.27 1.38 1.26
CA THR A 30 -6.03 2.63 1.20
C THR A 30 -7.53 2.38 1.04
N VAL A 31 -7.92 1.49 0.12
CA VAL A 31 -9.32 1.11 -0.10
C VAL A 31 -9.91 0.45 1.14
N ALA A 32 -9.17 -0.45 1.79
CA ALA A 32 -9.59 -1.08 3.04
C ALA A 32 -9.77 -0.05 4.16
N GLY A 33 -8.84 0.91 4.30
CA GLY A 33 -8.94 2.01 5.27
C GLY A 33 -10.19 2.87 5.04
N CYS A 34 -10.46 3.25 3.79
CA CYS A 34 -11.67 3.98 3.42
C CYS A 34 -12.95 3.18 3.70
N ALA A 35 -12.97 1.87 3.40
CA ALA A 35 -14.11 1.02 3.67
C ALA A 35 -14.37 0.87 5.18
N VAL A 36 -13.33 0.78 6.00
CA VAL A 36 -13.45 0.73 7.46
C VAL A 36 -13.93 2.07 8.04
N LEU A 37 -13.57 3.20 7.41
CA LEU A 37 -14.04 4.54 7.78
C LEU A 37 -15.46 4.84 7.30
N ALA A 38 -15.99 4.10 6.32
CA ALA A 38 -17.36 4.19 5.85
C ALA A 38 -18.32 3.58 6.88
N VAL A 39 -18.46 4.25 8.03
CA VAL A 39 -19.30 3.84 9.14
C VAL A 39 -20.64 4.58 9.03
N PRO A 40 -21.79 3.88 8.96
CA PRO A 40 -23.09 4.53 8.93
C PRO A 40 -23.34 5.33 10.23
N PRO A 41 -24.11 6.43 10.18
CA PRO A 41 -24.33 7.31 11.32
C PRO A 41 -25.04 6.61 12.50
N GLU A 42 -25.73 5.50 12.23
CA GLU A 42 -26.44 4.66 13.20
C GLU A 42 -25.51 3.86 14.14
N THR A 43 -24.19 3.89 13.91
CA THR A 43 -23.24 3.04 14.62
C THR A 43 -22.86 3.64 15.97
N SER A 44 -22.98 2.86 17.05
CA SER A 44 -22.64 3.32 18.40
C SER A 44 -21.19 3.82 18.49
N MET A 45 -20.98 4.88 19.28
CA MET A 45 -19.69 5.57 19.40
C MET A 45 -18.55 4.63 19.84
N ASP A 46 -18.86 3.66 20.73
CA ASP A 46 -17.92 2.62 21.19
C ASP A 46 -17.38 1.72 20.06
N ARG A 47 -18.14 1.55 18.97
CA ARG A 47 -17.72 0.79 17.80
C ARG A 47 -17.12 1.68 16.70
N ALA A 48 -17.53 2.95 16.64
CA ALA A 48 -17.04 3.90 15.65
C ALA A 48 -15.59 4.31 15.91
N ILE A 49 -15.21 4.57 17.17
CA ILE A 49 -13.86 5.00 17.55
C ILE A 49 -12.76 3.99 17.16
N PRO A 50 -12.83 2.70 17.56
CA PRO A 50 -11.80 1.74 17.20
C PRO A 50 -11.73 1.49 15.69
N ARG A 51 -12.87 1.53 14.99
CA ARG A 51 -12.91 1.45 13.52
C ARG A 51 -12.23 2.64 12.87
N ALA A 52 -12.52 3.86 13.33
CA ALA A 52 -11.86 5.06 12.81
C ALA A 52 -10.34 4.99 13.02
N PHE A 53 -9.90 4.49 14.17
CA PHE A 53 -8.47 4.29 14.46
C PHE A 53 -7.83 3.26 13.52
N VAL A 54 -8.49 2.12 13.29
CA VAL A 54 -8.01 1.08 12.37
C VAL A 54 -7.99 1.58 10.93
N GLY A 55 -9.06 2.26 10.49
CA GLY A 55 -9.15 2.82 9.15
C GLY A 55 -8.07 3.87 8.90
N MET A 56 -7.83 4.75 9.87
CA MET A 56 -6.75 5.75 9.80
C MET A 56 -5.37 5.08 9.80
N ALA A 57 -5.15 4.05 10.63
CA ALA A 57 -3.90 3.30 10.64
C ALA A 57 -3.62 2.63 9.29
N LEU A 58 -4.65 2.06 8.64
CA LEU A 58 -4.55 1.47 7.31
C LEU A 58 -4.21 2.51 6.23
N LEU A 59 -4.81 3.70 6.29
CA LEU A 59 -4.48 4.80 5.39
C LEU A 59 -3.03 5.26 5.55
N VAL A 60 -2.58 5.45 6.79
CA VAL A 60 -1.20 5.86 7.11
C VAL A 60 -0.22 4.77 6.66
N ALA A 61 -0.49 3.50 6.95
CA ALA A 61 0.33 2.38 6.51
C ALA A 61 0.41 2.31 4.97
N GLY A 62 -0.72 2.39 4.27
CA GLY A 62 -0.75 2.42 2.81
C GLY A 62 0.04 3.58 2.23
N PHE A 63 -0.06 4.76 2.83
CA PHE A 63 0.71 5.95 2.43
C PHE A 63 2.22 5.76 2.61
N PHE A 64 2.66 5.22 3.76
CA PHE A 64 4.08 4.93 3.99
C PHE A 64 4.61 3.86 3.04
N VAL A 65 3.82 2.81 2.77
CA VAL A 65 4.18 1.77 1.78
C VAL A 65 4.31 2.36 0.38
N ALA A 66 3.40 3.26 -0.01
CA ALA A 66 3.48 3.98 -1.28
C ALA A 66 4.73 4.89 -1.35
N LEU A 67 5.06 5.59 -0.26
CA LEU A 67 6.29 6.40 -0.17
C LEU A 67 7.54 5.53 -0.31
N LEU A 68 7.60 4.41 0.40
CA LEU A 68 8.72 3.47 0.31
C LEU A 68 8.87 2.92 -1.12
N SER A 69 7.77 2.69 -1.84
CA SER A 69 7.82 2.27 -3.25
C SER A 69 8.50 3.27 -4.19
N ARG A 70 8.56 4.56 -3.80
CA ARG A 70 9.31 5.60 -4.53
C ARG A 70 10.78 5.66 -4.14
N LEU A 71 11.10 5.25 -2.91
CA LEU A 71 12.47 5.19 -2.38
C LEU A 71 13.22 3.92 -2.79
N VAL A 72 12.50 2.85 -3.15
CA VAL A 72 13.11 1.66 -3.75
C VAL A 72 13.48 1.99 -5.21
N PRO A 73 14.78 2.10 -5.54
CA PRO A 73 15.25 2.40 -6.89
C PRO A 73 15.00 1.22 -7.84
#